data_AF-A0A9E3BKM7-F1
#
_entry.id   AF-A0A9E3BKM7-F1
#
_cell.length_a   1.000
_cell.length_b   1.000
_cell.length_c   1.000
_cell.angle_alpha   90.00
_cell.angle_beta   90.00
_cell.angle_gamma   90.00
#
_symmetry.space_group_name_H-M   'P 1'
#
loop_
_entity.id
_entity.type
_entity.pdbx_description
1 polymer ?
#
loop_
_entity_poly.entity_id
_entity_poly.type
_entity_poly.pdbx_seq_one_letter_code
_entity_poly.pdbx_strand_id
1 'polypeptide(L)'
;MSLDQAVRIGEALCGEGAPAAGGWALADGSAGTGLFLAELCRIAPCARLRRGAAAALERAVAGAERGGLSGGFYAGRVGVAYAAARGGTLLGREELLGAARRLLLPTPGKADAGLDLYSGAAGAVPVLLHLAELLGEDALRGRAVGLGERIVAAARREPYGWSWPNPRVPAVRGPTGLAHGASGMGHALLALARATGDGAWLYGARQAFLYERSFFRPEAGGWLDLRTIPGGGEPYPGRVSAGWRHGTAGIGLARAHAFRVLGDRVLREEALAAAQAVAGRFPRGDDLSPDHGAAADGELLLYAAGVLERPEWRERVEAAVEEGWGRRACGSPSPGLLAGAAGVGHLFLRMADPGVPPFLLPGELAPDGVTPEPCDAARREHVRVFFGDALDRLERLRERGVLAHSAALPPPPAPAPHAPTPPEPAPVAAYRALRRWAVALPPAERGVGEDALALPLARFELLLGPVDLAREAREQRLRADVRAVRWGPDTLVSRAPRARLVETARAWEGWPGGAAPLP
;
A
#
# COMPACT_ATOMS: atom_id res chain seq x y z
N MET A 1 32.77 -4.62 -2.15
CA MET A 1 32.20 -5.96 -2.39
C MET A 1 30.80 -5.92 -3.03
N SER A 2 29.77 -5.35 -2.39
CA SER A 2 28.41 -5.27 -2.99
C SER A 2 28.41 -4.55 -4.34
N LEU A 3 29.13 -3.42 -4.43
CA LEU A 3 29.35 -2.71 -5.69
C LEU A 3 30.04 -3.59 -6.75
N ASP A 4 31.08 -4.34 -6.39
CA ASP A 4 31.80 -5.21 -7.33
C ASP A 4 30.91 -6.34 -7.87
N GLN A 5 29.96 -6.82 -7.07
CA GLN A 5 28.96 -7.80 -7.52
C GLN A 5 27.95 -7.14 -8.48
N ALA A 6 27.49 -5.93 -8.17
CA ALA A 6 26.62 -5.17 -9.07
C ALA A 6 27.30 -4.87 -10.41
N VAL A 7 28.58 -4.48 -10.39
CA VAL A 7 29.39 -4.26 -11.61
C VAL A 7 29.48 -5.54 -12.44
N ARG A 8 29.82 -6.69 -11.82
CA ARG A 8 29.88 -7.97 -12.52
C ARG A 8 28.55 -8.36 -13.18
N ILE A 9 27.43 -8.16 -12.48
CA ILE A 9 26.10 -8.39 -13.05
C ILE A 9 25.85 -7.45 -14.23
N GLY A 10 26.17 -6.16 -14.09
CA GLY A 10 26.01 -5.16 -15.15
C GLY A 10 26.84 -5.48 -16.39
N GLU A 11 28.09 -5.90 -16.23
CA GLU A 11 28.97 -6.29 -17.33
C GLU A 11 28.47 -7.55 -18.04
N ALA A 12 27.98 -8.54 -17.29
CA ALA A 12 27.37 -9.74 -17.85
C ALA A 12 26.12 -9.42 -18.68
N LEU A 13 25.26 -8.51 -18.20
CA LEU A 13 24.08 -8.04 -18.93
C LEU A 13 24.42 -7.24 -20.19
N CYS A 14 25.66 -6.75 -20.31
CA CYS A 14 26.18 -6.06 -21.50
C CYS A 14 27.07 -6.97 -22.38
N GLY A 15 27.10 -8.28 -22.14
CA GLY A 15 27.92 -9.27 -22.87
C GLY A 15 27.35 -9.72 -24.20
N GLU A 16 28.23 -10.16 -25.11
CA GLU A 16 27.82 -10.95 -26.27
C GLU A 16 27.18 -12.25 -25.78
N GLY A 17 25.96 -12.56 -26.24
CA GLY A 17 25.19 -13.71 -25.75
C GLY A 17 24.39 -13.46 -24.46
N ALA A 18 24.33 -12.22 -23.95
CA ALA A 18 23.43 -11.89 -22.85
C ALA A 18 21.98 -12.26 -23.21
N PRO A 19 21.21 -12.91 -22.30
CA PRO A 19 19.84 -13.27 -22.59
C PRO A 19 19.06 -11.99 -22.93
N ALA A 20 18.41 -11.98 -24.09
CA ALA A 20 17.56 -10.87 -24.47
C ALA A 20 16.37 -10.82 -23.49
N ALA A 21 16.07 -9.65 -22.96
CA ALA A 21 14.85 -9.49 -22.17
C ALA A 21 13.65 -9.87 -23.04
N GLY A 22 12.82 -10.81 -22.57
CA GLY A 22 11.70 -11.36 -23.34
C GLY A 22 10.59 -10.34 -23.65
N GLY A 23 10.62 -9.17 -22.99
CA GLY A 23 9.67 -8.08 -23.17
C GLY A 23 10.26 -6.69 -22.96
N TRP A 24 9.37 -5.70 -22.87
CA TRP A 24 9.71 -4.27 -22.77
C TRP A 24 9.41 -3.69 -21.39
N ALA A 25 8.59 -4.38 -20.60
CA ALA A 25 8.09 -3.89 -19.32
C ALA A 25 9.19 -3.82 -18.26
N LEU A 26 8.90 -3.12 -17.15
CA LEU A 26 9.85 -2.94 -16.06
C LEU A 26 10.12 -4.28 -15.33
N ALA A 27 9.09 -5.11 -15.17
CA ALA A 27 9.16 -6.37 -14.43
C ALA A 27 10.18 -7.36 -15.01
N ASP A 28 10.05 -7.68 -16.29
CA ASP A 28 10.70 -8.80 -16.96
C ASP A 28 11.44 -8.39 -18.24
N GLY A 29 11.36 -7.10 -18.58
CA GLY A 29 11.79 -6.56 -19.86
C GLY A 29 13.02 -5.65 -19.78
N SER A 30 13.35 -5.12 -20.96
CA SER A 30 14.50 -4.25 -21.18
C SER A 30 14.46 -2.93 -20.40
N ALA A 31 13.27 -2.45 -20.00
CA ALA A 31 13.16 -1.27 -19.13
C ALA A 31 13.81 -1.52 -17.75
N GLY A 32 13.58 -2.69 -17.16
CA GLY A 32 14.15 -3.06 -15.86
C GLY A 32 15.66 -3.20 -15.90
N THR A 33 16.17 -3.88 -16.94
CA THR A 33 17.61 -4.00 -17.19
C THR A 33 18.26 -2.63 -17.42
N GLY A 34 17.65 -1.80 -18.27
CA GLY A 34 18.15 -0.47 -18.60
C GLY A 34 18.20 0.47 -17.40
N LEU A 35 17.18 0.44 -16.54
CA LEU A 35 17.14 1.21 -15.29
C LEU A 35 18.27 0.81 -14.34
N PHE A 36 18.46 -0.50 -14.10
CA PHE A 36 19.55 -1.00 -13.27
C PHE A 36 20.91 -0.55 -13.80
N LEU A 37 21.16 -0.71 -15.10
CA LEU A 37 22.43 -0.31 -15.71
C LEU A 37 22.65 1.22 -15.64
N ALA A 38 21.59 2.03 -15.77
CA ALA A 38 21.68 3.48 -15.64
C ALA A 38 22.04 3.90 -14.20
N GLU A 39 21.42 3.30 -13.18
CA GLU A 39 21.78 3.53 -11.77
C GLU A 39 23.21 3.04 -11.48
N LEU A 40 23.62 1.90 -12.04
CA LEU A 40 25.00 1.41 -11.92
C LEU A 40 26.00 2.40 -12.54
N CYS A 41 25.70 2.97 -13.71
CA CYS A 41 26.57 3.95 -14.37
C CYS A 41 26.78 5.22 -13.54
N ARG A 42 25.81 5.62 -12.72
CA ARG A 42 25.95 6.78 -11.83
C ARG A 42 27.05 6.55 -10.79
N ILE A 43 27.18 5.32 -10.28
CA ILE A 43 28.10 4.96 -9.19
C ILE A 43 29.44 4.46 -9.74
N ALA A 44 29.40 3.66 -10.80
CA ALA A 44 30.56 3.08 -11.48
C ALA A 44 30.52 3.40 -12.98
N PRO A 45 30.94 4.62 -13.39
CA PRO A 45 30.87 5.06 -14.78
C PRO A 45 31.72 4.18 -15.70
N CYS A 46 31.09 3.60 -16.72
CA CYS A 46 31.76 2.79 -17.73
C CYS A 46 31.09 2.98 -19.09
N ALA A 47 31.87 3.20 -20.15
CA ALA A 47 31.35 3.41 -21.49
C ALA A 47 30.49 2.24 -21.99
N ARG A 48 30.86 1.00 -21.62
CA ARG A 48 30.10 -0.20 -21.96
C ARG A 48 28.74 -0.24 -21.26
N LEU A 49 28.73 -0.01 -19.94
CA LEU A 49 27.49 0.04 -19.15
C LEU A 49 26.57 1.17 -19.64
N ARG A 50 27.13 2.34 -19.95
CA ARG A 50 26.37 3.50 -20.45
C ARG A 50 25.70 3.19 -21.80
N ARG A 51 26.42 2.55 -22.72
CA ARG A 51 25.85 2.10 -24.01
C ARG A 51 24.79 1.02 -23.81
N GLY A 52 25.03 0.05 -22.93
CA GLY A 52 24.07 -1.01 -22.62
C GLY A 52 22.78 -0.47 -22.00
N ALA A 53 22.89 0.46 -21.05
CA ALA A 53 21.76 1.13 -20.43
C ALA A 53 20.91 1.89 -21.46
N ALA A 54 21.55 2.73 -22.29
CA ALA A 54 20.86 3.48 -23.33
C ALA A 54 20.15 2.55 -24.33
N ALA A 55 20.84 1.53 -24.86
CA ALA A 55 20.26 0.59 -25.81
C ALA A 55 19.07 -0.20 -25.22
N ALA A 56 19.15 -0.61 -23.95
CA ALA A 56 18.06 -1.31 -23.28
C ALA A 56 16.83 -0.40 -23.09
N LEU A 57 17.03 0.85 -22.67
CA LEU A 57 15.95 1.82 -22.49
C LEU A 57 15.30 2.22 -23.83
N GLU A 58 16.12 2.50 -24.86
CA GLU A 58 15.64 2.83 -26.21
C GLU A 58 14.80 1.67 -26.80
N ARG A 59 15.25 0.42 -26.60
CA ARG A 59 14.49 -0.77 -26.98
C ARG A 59 13.16 -0.88 -26.24
N ALA A 60 13.16 -0.61 -24.93
CA ALA A 60 11.95 -0.66 -24.11
C ALA A 60 10.92 0.38 -24.56
N VAL A 61 11.37 1.61 -24.83
CA VAL A 61 10.55 2.70 -25.38
C VAL A 61 9.95 2.29 -26.72
N ALA A 62 10.76 1.86 -27.68
CA ALA A 62 10.29 1.43 -29.00
C ALA A 62 9.32 0.23 -28.93
N GLY A 63 9.48 -0.63 -27.92
CA GLY A 63 8.52 -1.69 -27.61
C GLY A 63 7.19 -1.17 -27.08
N ALA A 64 7.23 -0.25 -26.12
CA ALA A 64 6.05 0.34 -25.52
C ALA A 64 5.24 1.22 -26.49
N GLU A 65 5.92 1.95 -27.39
CA GLU A 65 5.27 2.78 -28.44
C GLU A 65 4.49 1.93 -29.44
N ARG A 66 4.88 0.66 -29.68
CA ARG A 66 4.09 -0.30 -30.48
C ARG A 66 2.80 -0.77 -29.80
N GLY A 67 2.62 -0.44 -28.52
CA GLY A 67 1.43 -0.74 -27.74
C GLY A 67 1.41 -2.17 -27.15
N GLY A 68 0.28 -2.51 -26.52
CA GLY A 68 0.06 -3.83 -25.89
C GLY A 68 0.39 -3.87 -24.40
N LEU A 69 1.00 -2.83 -23.85
CA LEU A 69 1.24 -2.69 -22.41
C LEU A 69 0.03 -2.11 -21.67
N SER A 70 -0.15 -2.56 -20.43
CA SER A 70 -1.07 -1.93 -19.48
C SER A 70 -0.58 -0.54 -19.06
N GLY A 71 -1.41 0.25 -18.38
CA GLY A 71 -1.01 1.51 -17.75
C GLY A 71 -0.31 1.39 -16.41
N GLY A 72 -0.09 0.17 -15.91
CA GLY A 72 0.58 -0.04 -14.63
C GLY A 72 2.06 0.29 -14.62
N PHE A 73 2.65 0.11 -13.44
CA PHE A 73 4.08 0.31 -13.23
C PHE A 73 4.90 -0.89 -13.73
N TYR A 74 4.87 -2.04 -13.03
CA TYR A 74 5.77 -3.15 -13.35
C TYR A 74 5.50 -3.77 -14.72
N ALA A 75 4.23 -3.98 -15.08
CA ALA A 75 3.82 -4.62 -16.33
C ALA A 75 3.35 -3.64 -17.42
N GLY A 76 3.64 -2.34 -17.26
CA GLY A 76 2.96 -1.31 -18.05
C GLY A 76 3.83 -0.16 -18.53
N ARG A 77 3.21 0.69 -19.36
CA ARG A 77 3.85 1.87 -19.96
C ARG A 77 4.36 2.87 -18.93
N VAL A 78 3.75 2.95 -17.74
CA VAL A 78 4.19 3.90 -16.70
C VAL A 78 5.55 3.48 -16.14
N GLY A 79 5.82 2.18 -16.00
CA GLY A 79 7.16 1.71 -15.63
C GLY A 79 8.21 1.93 -16.71
N VAL A 80 7.84 1.77 -17.98
CA VAL A 80 8.74 2.08 -19.11
C VAL A 80 9.04 3.58 -19.15
N ALA A 81 8.03 4.43 -19.00
CA ALA A 81 8.20 5.87 -18.93
C ALA A 81 9.07 6.29 -17.72
N TYR A 82 8.88 5.66 -16.56
CA TYR A 82 9.73 5.88 -15.39
C TYR A 82 11.18 5.50 -15.66
N ALA A 83 11.44 4.30 -16.20
CA ALA A 83 12.78 3.86 -16.54
C ALA A 83 13.45 4.79 -17.57
N ALA A 84 12.70 5.25 -18.58
CA ALA A 84 13.18 6.18 -19.59
C ALA A 84 13.49 7.56 -19.01
N ALA A 85 12.59 8.14 -18.19
CA ALA A 85 12.82 9.44 -17.57
C ALA A 85 14.00 9.40 -16.59
N ARG A 86 13.99 8.45 -15.64
CA ARG A 86 15.06 8.29 -14.65
C ARG A 86 16.39 7.96 -15.30
N GLY A 87 16.42 6.97 -16.20
CA GLY A 87 17.62 6.59 -16.94
C GLY A 87 18.12 7.72 -17.84
N GLY A 88 17.21 8.46 -18.49
CA GLY A 88 17.54 9.64 -19.28
C GLY A 88 18.21 10.73 -18.46
N THR A 89 17.71 11.02 -17.26
CA THR A 89 18.34 11.98 -16.33
C THR A 89 19.73 11.51 -15.91
N LEU A 90 19.86 10.24 -15.50
CA LEU A 90 21.14 9.67 -15.04
C LEU A 90 22.20 9.62 -16.14
N LEU A 91 21.79 9.38 -17.37
CA LEU A 91 22.68 9.29 -18.53
C LEU A 91 22.86 10.64 -19.25
N GLY A 92 22.08 11.67 -18.94
CA GLY A 92 22.05 12.93 -19.69
C GLY A 92 21.57 12.74 -21.13
N ARG A 93 20.43 12.06 -21.31
CA ARG A 93 19.83 11.70 -22.61
C ARG A 93 18.41 12.26 -22.71
N GLU A 94 18.31 13.48 -23.21
CA GLU A 94 17.03 14.21 -23.35
C GLU A 94 16.01 13.49 -24.23
N GLU A 95 16.47 12.68 -25.18
CA GLU A 95 15.59 11.89 -26.05
C GLU A 95 14.74 10.89 -25.26
N LEU A 96 15.30 10.33 -24.18
CA LEU A 96 14.58 9.41 -23.28
C LEU A 96 13.56 10.14 -22.41
N LEU A 97 13.82 11.38 -22.00
CA LEU A 97 12.84 12.21 -21.29
C LEU A 97 11.67 12.57 -22.23
N GLY A 98 11.99 12.95 -23.47
CA GLY A 98 10.99 13.18 -24.52
C GLY A 98 10.13 11.94 -24.79
N ALA A 99 10.74 10.76 -24.83
CA ALA A 99 10.03 9.49 -24.95
C ALA A 99 9.11 9.19 -23.76
N ALA A 100 9.59 9.42 -22.54
CA ALA A 100 8.77 9.25 -21.34
C ALA A 100 7.51 10.12 -21.39
N ARG A 101 7.63 11.40 -21.80
CA ARG A 101 6.46 12.28 -22.01
C ARG A 101 5.46 11.69 -23.00
N ARG A 102 5.94 11.23 -24.17
CA ARG A 102 5.08 10.62 -25.21
C ARG A 102 4.36 9.37 -24.71
N LEU A 103 5.05 8.48 -24.01
CA LEU A 103 4.46 7.25 -23.45
C LEU A 103 3.37 7.53 -22.41
N LEU A 104 3.45 8.67 -21.74
CA LEU A 104 2.47 9.10 -20.76
C LEU A 104 1.28 9.83 -21.38
N LEU A 105 1.29 10.18 -22.67
CA LEU A 105 0.12 10.81 -23.28
C LEU A 105 -1.11 9.86 -23.19
N PRO A 106 -2.32 10.40 -22.96
CA PRO A 106 -3.54 9.60 -23.00
C PRO A 106 -3.63 8.81 -24.31
N THR A 107 -3.97 7.52 -24.22
CA THR A 107 -4.20 6.69 -25.40
C THR A 107 -5.71 6.50 -25.56
N PRO A 108 -6.34 7.08 -26.59
CA PRO A 108 -7.77 6.93 -26.81
C PRO A 108 -8.19 5.46 -26.90
N GLY A 109 -9.31 5.10 -26.28
CA GLY A 109 -9.91 3.76 -26.40
C GLY A 109 -9.24 2.62 -25.61
N LYS A 110 -8.16 2.87 -24.87
CA LYS A 110 -7.56 1.87 -23.96
C LYS A 110 -7.80 2.26 -22.50
N ALA A 111 -8.79 1.62 -21.89
CA ALA A 111 -8.99 1.73 -20.44
C ALA A 111 -7.92 0.91 -19.71
N ASP A 112 -7.20 1.53 -18.78
CA ASP A 112 -6.31 0.82 -17.86
C ASP A 112 -7.14 -0.02 -16.90
N ALA A 113 -7.31 -1.31 -17.21
CA ALA A 113 -8.32 -2.14 -16.56
C ALA A 113 -7.94 -2.63 -15.13
N GLY A 114 -6.66 -2.60 -14.77
CA GLY A 114 -6.18 -3.06 -13.47
C GLY A 114 -6.17 -1.94 -12.42
N LEU A 115 -6.46 -2.29 -11.16
CA LEU A 115 -6.28 -1.38 -10.02
C LEU A 115 -4.98 -1.63 -9.26
N ASP A 116 -4.40 -2.83 -9.39
CA ASP A 116 -3.31 -3.27 -8.53
C ASP A 116 -1.97 -2.55 -8.74
N LEU A 117 -1.04 -2.78 -7.82
CA LEU A 117 0.28 -2.15 -7.84
C LEU A 117 1.17 -2.71 -8.96
N TYR A 118 0.98 -3.98 -9.31
CA TYR A 118 1.77 -4.63 -10.35
C TYR A 118 1.49 -4.09 -11.76
N SER A 119 0.21 -4.04 -12.14
CA SER A 119 -0.23 -3.81 -13.53
C SER A 119 -1.27 -2.70 -13.68
N GLY A 120 -1.65 -2.05 -12.58
CA GLY A 120 -2.79 -1.15 -12.54
C GLY A 120 -2.53 0.21 -11.92
N ALA A 121 -3.64 0.85 -11.58
CA ALA A 121 -3.72 2.21 -11.05
C ALA A 121 -2.82 2.43 -9.83
N ALA A 122 -2.83 1.51 -8.85
CA ALA A 122 -2.08 1.70 -7.61
C ALA A 122 -0.57 1.77 -7.81
N GLY A 123 -0.04 1.12 -8.85
CA GLY A 123 1.38 1.21 -9.20
C GLY A 123 1.68 2.50 -9.95
N ALA A 124 0.75 2.93 -10.80
CA ALA A 124 0.90 4.13 -11.61
C ALA A 124 0.82 5.42 -10.79
N VAL A 125 -0.08 5.51 -9.81
CA VAL A 125 -0.32 6.71 -9.00
C VAL A 125 0.96 7.32 -8.41
N PRO A 126 1.75 6.63 -7.56
CA PRO A 126 2.92 7.23 -6.93
C PRO A 126 4.00 7.60 -7.96
N VAL A 127 4.08 6.86 -9.07
CA VAL A 127 5.06 7.09 -10.13
C VAL A 127 4.67 8.27 -11.02
N LEU A 128 3.38 8.45 -11.31
CA LEU A 128 2.89 9.63 -12.03
C LEU A 128 3.09 10.91 -11.23
N LEU A 129 2.90 10.86 -9.90
CA LEU A 129 3.22 11.99 -9.01
C LEU A 129 4.71 12.34 -9.08
N HIS A 130 5.58 11.34 -9.00
CA HIS A 130 7.03 11.54 -9.14
C HIS A 130 7.42 12.08 -10.53
N LEU A 131 6.84 11.54 -11.60
CA LEU A 131 7.12 11.97 -12.97
C LEU A 131 6.57 13.36 -13.27
N ALA A 132 5.47 13.78 -12.61
CA ALA A 132 4.99 15.15 -12.71
C ALA A 132 6.06 16.15 -12.26
N GLU A 133 6.75 15.85 -11.17
CA GLU A 133 7.84 16.68 -10.63
C GLU A 133 9.08 16.61 -11.52
N LEU A 134 9.51 15.40 -11.88
CA LEU A 134 10.71 15.19 -12.69
C LEU A 134 10.62 15.84 -14.08
N LEU A 135 9.42 15.81 -14.70
CA LEU A 135 9.21 16.31 -16.05
C LEU A 135 8.62 17.72 -16.11
N GLY A 136 8.14 18.26 -14.99
CA GLY A 136 7.44 19.55 -14.92
C GLY A 136 6.04 19.50 -15.54
N GLU A 137 5.32 18.40 -15.40
CA GLU A 137 4.07 18.10 -16.12
C GLU A 137 2.87 17.92 -15.17
N ASP A 138 2.19 19.01 -14.80
CA ASP A 138 1.08 18.99 -13.83
C ASP A 138 -0.13 18.13 -14.25
N ALA A 139 -0.33 17.94 -15.56
CA ALA A 139 -1.37 17.05 -16.08
C ALA A 139 -1.21 15.60 -15.55
N LEU A 140 0.03 15.18 -15.21
CA LEU A 140 0.28 13.87 -14.62
C LEU A 140 -0.25 13.77 -13.18
N ARG A 141 -0.23 14.86 -12.40
CA ARG A 141 -0.85 14.91 -11.06
C ARG A 141 -2.37 14.71 -11.16
N GLY A 142 -3.02 15.43 -12.08
CA GLY A 142 -4.47 15.27 -12.33
C GLY A 142 -4.84 13.84 -12.71
N ARG A 143 -4.01 13.17 -13.52
CA ARG A 143 -4.19 11.74 -13.85
C ARG A 143 -3.99 10.82 -12.65
N ALA A 144 -3.01 11.10 -11.79
CA ALA A 144 -2.82 10.34 -10.55
C ALA A 144 -4.04 10.46 -9.63
N VAL A 145 -4.62 11.65 -9.50
CA VAL A 145 -5.88 11.87 -8.76
C VAL A 145 -7.01 11.04 -9.33
N GLY A 146 -7.26 11.12 -10.65
CA GLY A 146 -8.32 10.32 -11.28
C GLY A 146 -8.13 8.80 -11.14
N LEU A 147 -6.88 8.31 -11.13
CA LEU A 147 -6.59 6.91 -10.81
C LEU A 147 -6.87 6.58 -9.33
N GLY A 148 -6.57 7.49 -8.41
CA GLY A 148 -6.93 7.39 -6.99
C GLY A 148 -8.43 7.29 -6.76
N GLU A 149 -9.21 8.14 -7.42
CA GLU A 149 -10.68 8.11 -7.36
C GLU A 149 -11.22 6.75 -7.78
N ARG A 150 -10.66 6.15 -8.84
CA ARG A 150 -11.00 4.80 -9.28
C ARG A 150 -10.69 3.74 -8.23
N ILE A 151 -9.55 3.86 -7.55
CA ILE A 151 -9.20 2.95 -6.43
C ILE A 151 -10.24 3.07 -5.32
N VAL A 152 -10.60 4.29 -4.90
CA VAL A 152 -11.58 4.53 -3.83
C VAL A 152 -12.98 4.07 -4.22
N ALA A 153 -13.39 4.28 -5.47
CA ALA A 153 -14.70 3.88 -5.98
C ALA A 153 -14.87 2.35 -6.02
N ALA A 154 -13.80 1.62 -6.33
CA ALA A 154 -13.81 0.16 -6.41
C ALA A 154 -13.61 -0.55 -5.05
N ALA A 155 -13.39 0.20 -3.97
CA ALA A 155 -13.15 -0.38 -2.65
C ALA A 155 -14.39 -1.11 -2.12
N ARG A 156 -14.22 -2.39 -1.76
CA ARG A 156 -15.19 -3.11 -0.93
C ARG A 156 -14.99 -2.70 0.52
N ARG A 157 -15.96 -1.98 1.07
CA ARG A 157 -15.90 -1.39 2.41
C ARG A 157 -16.50 -2.34 3.44
N GLU A 158 -15.71 -2.77 4.41
CA GLU A 158 -16.13 -3.66 5.49
C GLU A 158 -15.80 -3.01 6.85
N PRO A 159 -16.45 -3.42 7.95
CA PRO A 159 -16.23 -2.82 9.27
C PRO A 159 -14.76 -2.90 9.76
N TYR A 160 -14.01 -3.87 9.26
CA TYR A 160 -12.60 -4.09 9.58
C TYR A 160 -11.66 -3.56 8.49
N GLY A 161 -12.11 -2.66 7.61
CA GLY A 161 -11.27 -2.00 6.61
C GLY A 161 -11.73 -2.23 5.16
N TRP A 162 -10.94 -1.71 4.22
CA TRP A 162 -11.25 -1.78 2.79
C TRP A 162 -10.40 -2.82 2.07
N SER A 163 -11.01 -3.50 1.11
CA SER A 163 -10.35 -4.47 0.27
C SER A 163 -10.74 -4.30 -1.20
N TRP A 164 -9.94 -4.91 -2.08
CA TRP A 164 -10.12 -4.82 -3.52
C TRP A 164 -10.08 -6.22 -4.10
N PRO A 165 -11.23 -6.82 -4.46
CA PRO A 165 -11.26 -8.07 -5.18
C PRO A 165 -10.42 -7.97 -6.46
N ASN A 166 -9.63 -9.01 -6.76
CA ASN A 166 -8.81 -9.05 -7.96
C ASN A 166 -9.13 -10.34 -8.74
N PRO A 167 -9.77 -10.26 -9.92
CA PRO A 167 -10.11 -11.44 -10.72
C PRO A 167 -8.90 -12.29 -11.12
N ARG A 168 -7.70 -11.70 -11.18
CA ARG A 168 -6.45 -12.42 -11.51
C ARG A 168 -5.85 -13.16 -10.32
N VAL A 169 -6.36 -12.90 -9.12
CA VAL A 169 -5.88 -13.51 -7.87
C VAL A 169 -7.09 -14.08 -7.14
N PRO A 170 -7.54 -15.29 -7.53
CA PRO A 170 -8.63 -15.97 -6.85
C PRO A 170 -8.37 -16.06 -5.35
N ALA A 171 -9.29 -15.53 -4.57
CA ALA A 171 -9.15 -15.38 -3.14
C ALA A 171 -10.52 -15.44 -2.46
N VAL A 172 -10.55 -15.99 -1.24
CA VAL A 172 -11.79 -16.15 -0.46
C VAL A 172 -12.35 -14.78 -0.04
N ARG A 173 -11.47 -13.80 0.10
CA ARG A 173 -11.75 -12.40 0.36
C ARG A 173 -10.80 -11.54 -0.47
N GLY A 174 -10.93 -10.22 -0.44
CA GLY A 174 -9.98 -9.35 -1.14
C GLY A 174 -8.54 -9.68 -0.73
N PRO A 175 -7.60 -9.86 -1.68
CA PRO A 175 -6.23 -10.28 -1.36
C PRO A 175 -5.51 -9.28 -0.42
N THR A 176 -4.68 -9.83 0.46
CA THR A 176 -3.61 -9.09 1.14
C THR A 176 -2.39 -9.03 0.23
N GLY A 177 -1.45 -8.13 0.53
CA GLY A 177 -0.17 -8.06 -0.18
C GLY A 177 0.05 -6.76 -0.93
N LEU A 178 1.31 -6.51 -1.24
CA LEU A 178 1.74 -5.26 -1.88
C LEU A 178 1.43 -5.23 -3.37
N ALA A 179 1.67 -6.32 -4.12
CA ALA A 179 1.53 -6.29 -5.58
C ALA A 179 0.07 -6.28 -6.04
N HIS A 180 -0.79 -7.05 -5.38
CA HIS A 180 -2.18 -7.29 -5.82
C HIS A 180 -3.24 -7.06 -4.74
N GLY A 181 -2.83 -6.73 -3.51
CA GLY A 181 -3.72 -6.64 -2.36
C GLY A 181 -3.88 -5.23 -1.81
N ALA A 182 -4.48 -5.17 -0.61
CA ALA A 182 -4.81 -3.90 0.04
C ALA A 182 -3.56 -3.04 0.34
N SER A 183 -2.41 -3.61 0.72
CA SER A 183 -1.19 -2.82 0.93
C SER A 183 -0.78 -1.99 -0.29
N GLY A 184 -0.92 -2.52 -1.51
CA GLY A 184 -0.63 -1.76 -2.73
C GLY A 184 -1.57 -0.58 -2.95
N MET A 185 -2.86 -0.78 -2.68
CA MET A 185 -3.86 0.29 -2.75
C MET A 185 -3.60 1.35 -1.68
N GLY A 186 -3.27 0.91 -0.46
CA GLY A 186 -2.91 1.79 0.65
C GLY A 186 -1.67 2.64 0.36
N HIS A 187 -0.64 2.05 -0.26
CA HIS A 187 0.56 2.76 -0.70
C HIS A 187 0.23 3.88 -1.69
N ALA A 188 -0.60 3.59 -2.70
CA ALA A 188 -1.03 4.58 -3.70
C ALA A 188 -1.82 5.75 -3.09
N LEU A 189 -2.77 5.44 -2.20
CA LEU A 189 -3.59 6.44 -1.53
C LEU A 189 -2.75 7.27 -0.54
N LEU A 190 -1.77 6.65 0.12
CA LEU A 190 -0.83 7.38 0.98
C LEU A 190 0.05 8.35 0.17
N ALA A 191 0.49 7.95 -1.03
CA ALA A 191 1.22 8.85 -1.93
C ALA A 191 0.36 10.06 -2.37
N LEU A 192 -0.92 9.85 -2.69
CA LEU A 192 -1.86 10.94 -2.98
C LEU A 192 -2.09 11.85 -1.78
N ALA A 193 -2.23 11.28 -0.57
CA ALA A 193 -2.38 12.06 0.65
C ALA A 193 -1.19 13.00 0.87
N ARG A 194 0.04 12.52 0.64
CA ARG A 194 1.25 13.34 0.72
C ARG A 194 1.28 14.43 -0.34
N ALA A 195 0.93 14.10 -1.58
CA ALA A 195 1.03 15.04 -2.70
C ALA A 195 -0.06 16.11 -2.69
N THR A 196 -1.23 15.82 -2.12
CA THR A 196 -2.40 16.73 -2.16
C THR A 196 -2.72 17.37 -0.82
N GLY A 197 -2.30 16.77 0.31
CA GLY A 197 -2.71 17.17 1.65
C GLY A 197 -4.16 16.81 2.01
N ASP A 198 -4.90 16.13 1.13
CA ASP A 198 -6.30 15.77 1.34
C ASP A 198 -6.43 14.52 2.23
N GLY A 199 -7.16 14.69 3.34
CA GLY A 199 -7.38 13.66 4.36
C GLY A 199 -8.20 12.47 3.89
N ALA A 200 -9.00 12.60 2.82
CA ALA A 200 -9.78 11.49 2.27
C ALA A 200 -8.88 10.37 1.74
N TRP A 201 -7.77 10.72 1.09
CA TRP A 201 -6.78 9.74 0.61
C TRP A 201 -6.10 9.02 1.78
N LEU A 202 -5.73 9.78 2.82
CA LEU A 202 -5.12 9.20 4.02
C LEU A 202 -6.07 8.26 4.75
N TYR A 203 -7.35 8.61 4.81
CA TYR A 203 -8.38 7.73 5.34
C TYR A 203 -8.45 6.42 4.55
N GLY A 204 -8.53 6.49 3.21
CA GLY A 204 -8.52 5.31 2.36
C GLY A 204 -7.28 4.43 2.55
N ALA A 205 -6.10 5.04 2.69
CA ALA A 205 -4.87 4.31 2.99
C ALA A 205 -4.93 3.57 4.33
N ARG A 206 -5.40 4.24 5.38
CA ARG A 206 -5.60 3.63 6.70
C ARG A 206 -6.62 2.49 6.67
N GLN A 207 -7.69 2.61 5.88
CA GLN A 207 -8.67 1.54 5.72
C GLN A 207 -8.08 0.29 5.05
N ALA A 208 -7.16 0.46 4.09
CA ALA A 208 -6.43 -0.65 3.49
C ALA A 208 -5.53 -1.36 4.52
N PHE A 209 -4.83 -0.59 5.36
CA PHE A 209 -3.97 -1.14 6.40
C PHE A 209 -4.76 -1.85 7.50
N LEU A 210 -5.92 -1.29 7.87
CA LEU A 210 -6.85 -1.89 8.84
C LEU A 210 -7.39 -3.25 8.35
N TYR A 211 -7.73 -3.35 7.06
CA TYR A 211 -8.18 -4.60 6.46
C TYR A 211 -7.14 -5.70 6.63
N GLU A 212 -5.90 -5.44 6.26
CA GLU A 212 -4.83 -6.42 6.41
C GLU A 212 -4.52 -6.74 7.87
N ARG A 213 -4.55 -5.74 8.77
CA ARG A 213 -4.39 -5.98 10.21
C ARG A 213 -5.35 -7.04 10.75
N SER A 214 -6.58 -7.11 10.21
CA SER A 214 -7.57 -8.15 10.56
C SER A 214 -7.11 -9.59 10.26
N PHE A 215 -6.06 -9.76 9.45
CA PHE A 215 -5.44 -11.02 9.06
C PHE A 215 -4.01 -11.18 9.57
N PHE A 216 -3.51 -10.25 10.39
CA PHE A 216 -2.19 -10.37 11.00
C PHE A 216 -2.17 -11.52 12.02
N ARG A 217 -1.06 -12.25 12.06
CA ARG A 217 -0.75 -13.35 12.97
C ARG A 217 0.51 -12.98 13.75
N PRO A 218 0.36 -12.45 14.97
CA PRO A 218 1.49 -12.05 15.80
C PRO A 218 2.51 -13.16 15.99
N GLU A 219 2.04 -14.41 16.15
CA GLU A 219 2.89 -15.57 16.40
C GLU A 219 3.79 -15.91 15.20
N ALA A 220 3.33 -15.59 14.00
CA ALA A 220 4.08 -15.82 12.75
C ALA A 220 4.75 -14.53 12.22
N GLY A 221 4.53 -13.38 12.87
CA GLY A 221 5.02 -12.08 12.42
C GLY A 221 4.58 -11.72 11.00
N GLY A 222 3.38 -12.12 10.58
CA GLY A 222 2.95 -11.91 9.19
C GLY A 222 1.44 -12.02 8.98
N TRP A 223 1.03 -11.99 7.72
CA TRP A 223 -0.37 -11.95 7.32
C TRP A 223 -0.79 -13.23 6.64
N LEU A 224 -2.03 -13.63 6.88
CA LEU A 224 -2.60 -14.79 6.23
C LEU A 224 -2.67 -14.61 4.71
N ASP A 225 -2.36 -15.70 4.02
CA ASP A 225 -2.61 -15.82 2.60
C ASP A 225 -4.10 -16.12 2.37
N LEU A 226 -4.80 -15.20 1.72
CA LEU A 226 -6.25 -15.31 1.47
C LEU A 226 -6.57 -15.93 0.10
N ARG A 227 -5.54 -16.30 -0.66
CA ARG A 227 -5.70 -16.90 -1.99
C ARG A 227 -6.29 -18.29 -1.86
N THR A 228 -7.18 -18.64 -2.77
CA THR A 228 -7.71 -20.00 -2.87
C THR A 228 -6.64 -20.92 -3.44
N ILE A 229 -6.48 -22.11 -2.85
CA ILE A 229 -5.58 -23.13 -3.38
C ILE A 229 -6.26 -23.83 -4.56
N PRO A 230 -5.68 -23.84 -5.78
CA PRO A 230 -6.19 -24.63 -6.88
C PRO A 230 -6.24 -26.12 -6.48
N GLY A 231 -7.37 -26.78 -6.69
CA GLY A 231 -7.54 -28.21 -6.38
C GLY A 231 -8.30 -28.56 -5.09
N GLY A 232 -8.95 -27.58 -4.44
CA GLY A 232 -9.98 -27.87 -3.41
C GLY A 232 -9.46 -28.09 -1.98
N GLY A 233 -8.31 -27.50 -1.62
CA GLY A 233 -7.85 -27.44 -0.23
C GLY A 233 -8.71 -26.51 0.65
N GLU A 234 -8.52 -26.56 1.97
CA GLU A 234 -9.24 -25.65 2.86
C GLU A 234 -9.03 -24.18 2.42
N PRO A 235 -10.10 -23.36 2.34
CA PRO A 235 -10.02 -21.98 1.87
C PRO A 235 -9.13 -21.05 2.74
N TYR A 236 -8.56 -21.59 3.81
CA TYR A 236 -7.87 -20.82 4.84
C TYR A 236 -6.94 -21.74 5.65
N PRO A 237 -5.80 -22.20 5.09
CA PRO A 237 -4.93 -23.15 5.80
C PRO A 237 -4.20 -22.52 7.01
N GLY A 238 -4.60 -21.32 7.45
CA GLY A 238 -3.91 -20.57 8.51
C GLY A 238 -2.49 -20.15 8.15
N ARG A 239 -2.09 -20.25 6.86
CA ARG A 239 -0.71 -20.04 6.43
C ARG A 239 -0.41 -18.56 6.21
N VAL A 240 0.75 -18.13 6.68
CA VAL A 240 1.33 -16.84 6.36
C VAL A 240 2.18 -16.97 5.10
N SER A 241 1.96 -16.09 4.13
CA SER A 241 2.80 -16.01 2.93
C SER A 241 4.03 -15.17 3.21
N ALA A 242 5.20 -15.63 2.80
CA ALA A 242 6.47 -14.93 3.02
C ALA A 242 6.78 -13.86 1.93
N GLY A 243 6.24 -14.04 0.72
CA GLY A 243 6.72 -13.35 -0.48
C GLY A 243 6.34 -11.86 -0.58
N TRP A 244 6.97 -11.15 -1.53
CA TRP A 244 6.68 -9.73 -1.77
C TRP A 244 5.27 -9.49 -2.32
N ARG A 245 4.84 -10.26 -3.33
CA ARG A 245 3.55 -10.01 -4.00
C ARG A 245 2.34 -10.13 -3.08
N HIS A 246 2.34 -11.12 -2.19
CA HIS A 246 1.16 -11.56 -1.43
C HIS A 246 1.44 -11.81 0.05
N GLY A 247 2.56 -11.34 0.60
CA GLY A 247 3.04 -11.82 1.90
C GLY A 247 3.84 -10.82 2.71
N THR A 248 4.44 -11.34 3.78
CA THR A 248 5.12 -10.61 4.84
C THR A 248 6.17 -9.64 4.32
N ALA A 249 6.96 -10.01 3.31
CA ALA A 249 7.99 -9.12 2.78
C ALA A 249 7.40 -7.82 2.20
N GLY A 250 6.37 -7.94 1.34
CA GLY A 250 5.76 -6.77 0.70
C GLY A 250 4.89 -5.95 1.65
N ILE A 251 4.10 -6.62 2.49
CA ILE A 251 3.26 -5.92 3.47
C ILE A 251 4.14 -5.22 4.51
N GLY A 252 5.19 -5.90 5.01
CA GLY A 252 6.16 -5.30 5.92
C GLY A 252 6.84 -4.06 5.33
N LEU A 253 7.16 -4.10 4.03
CA LEU A 253 7.76 -2.97 3.32
C LEU A 253 6.79 -1.78 3.24
N ALA A 254 5.52 -2.05 2.93
CA ALA A 254 4.45 -1.04 2.97
C ALA A 254 4.23 -0.47 4.38
N ARG A 255 4.31 -1.30 5.44
CA ARG A 255 4.17 -0.85 6.83
C ARG A 255 5.35 0.01 7.29
N ALA A 256 6.57 -0.38 6.96
CA ALA A 256 7.75 0.42 7.26
C ALA A 256 7.64 1.79 6.57
N HIS A 257 7.27 1.80 5.29
CA HIS A 257 7.04 3.05 4.56
C HIS A 257 5.94 3.91 5.18
N ALA A 258 4.78 3.32 5.47
CA ALA A 258 3.68 4.06 6.06
C ALA A 258 4.02 4.58 7.47
N PHE A 259 4.79 3.84 8.26
CA PHE A 259 5.33 4.32 9.53
C PHE A 259 6.25 5.53 9.33
N ARG A 260 7.20 5.48 8.39
CA ARG A 260 8.09 6.61 8.09
C ARG A 260 7.30 7.88 7.78
N VAL A 261 6.20 7.76 7.04
CA VAL A 261 5.36 8.90 6.64
C VAL A 261 4.47 9.38 7.79
N LEU A 262 3.87 8.47 8.56
CA LEU A 262 2.78 8.78 9.49
C LEU A 262 3.17 8.81 10.97
N GLY A 263 4.31 8.23 11.34
CA GLY A 263 4.74 8.07 12.74
C GLY A 263 3.85 7.14 13.58
N ASP A 264 3.00 6.31 12.95
CA ASP A 264 2.04 5.45 13.65
C ASP A 264 2.73 4.25 14.32
N ARG A 265 2.62 4.14 15.65
CA ARG A 265 3.24 3.07 16.45
C ARG A 265 2.78 1.67 16.04
N VAL A 266 1.53 1.49 15.65
CA VAL A 266 1.01 0.17 15.26
C VAL A 266 1.61 -0.25 13.92
N LEU A 267 1.74 0.68 12.97
CA LEU A 267 2.45 0.40 11.70
C LEU A 267 3.92 0.06 11.95
N ARG A 268 4.56 0.73 12.92
CA ARG A 268 5.93 0.39 13.36
C ARG A 268 6.03 -1.03 13.89
N GLU A 269 5.12 -1.43 14.77
CA GLU A 269 5.11 -2.77 15.37
C GLU A 269 4.86 -3.86 14.34
N GLU A 270 3.91 -3.65 13.42
CA GLU A 270 3.65 -4.54 12.31
C GLU A 270 4.87 -4.68 11.38
N ALA A 271 5.56 -3.57 11.09
CA ALA A 271 6.78 -3.56 10.28
C ALA A 271 7.93 -4.29 10.99
N LEU A 272 8.12 -4.05 12.29
CA LEU A 272 9.12 -4.73 13.12
C LEU A 272 8.89 -6.25 13.12
N ALA A 273 7.66 -6.69 13.37
CA ALA A 273 7.32 -8.12 13.40
C ALA A 273 7.55 -8.77 12.03
N ALA A 274 7.16 -8.10 10.94
CA ALA A 274 7.38 -8.57 9.59
C ALA A 274 8.87 -8.72 9.26
N ALA A 275 9.67 -7.68 9.54
CA ALA A 275 11.11 -7.69 9.30
C ALA A 275 11.83 -8.74 10.16
N GLN A 276 11.44 -8.92 11.43
CA GLN A 276 11.98 -9.98 12.30
C GLN A 276 11.68 -11.38 11.74
N ALA A 277 10.42 -11.64 11.35
CA ALA A 277 10.03 -12.92 10.76
C ALA A 277 10.75 -13.20 9.44
N VAL A 278 11.05 -12.15 8.66
CA VAL A 278 11.85 -12.24 7.43
C VAL A 278 13.31 -12.50 7.75
N ALA A 279 13.91 -11.76 8.68
CA ALA A 279 15.30 -11.91 9.09
C ALA A 279 15.60 -13.33 9.60
N GLY A 280 14.68 -13.91 10.39
CA GLY A 280 14.84 -15.26 10.96
C GLY A 280 14.88 -16.39 9.94
N ARG A 281 14.41 -16.16 8.71
CA ARG A 281 14.46 -17.12 7.59
C ARG A 281 15.36 -16.68 6.44
N PHE A 282 15.98 -15.51 6.56
CA PHE A 282 16.83 -14.95 5.51
C PHE A 282 18.25 -15.51 5.62
N PRO A 283 18.90 -15.91 4.51
CA PRO A 283 18.35 -15.99 3.15
C PRO A 283 17.46 -17.24 2.97
N ARG A 284 16.33 -17.13 2.26
CA ARG A 284 15.44 -18.27 1.99
C ARG A 284 15.64 -18.86 0.60
N GLY A 285 15.72 -20.18 0.51
CA GLY A 285 15.76 -20.92 -0.76
C GLY A 285 16.97 -20.57 -1.64
N ASP A 286 16.97 -21.11 -2.87
CA ASP A 286 18.04 -20.86 -3.85
C ASP A 286 17.69 -19.76 -4.87
N ASP A 287 16.42 -19.34 -4.96
CA ASP A 287 16.02 -18.25 -5.83
C ASP A 287 16.39 -16.90 -5.21
N LEU A 288 17.19 -16.11 -5.93
CA LEU A 288 17.60 -14.77 -5.52
C LEU A 288 16.70 -13.68 -6.10
N SER A 289 15.79 -13.99 -7.02
CA SER A 289 14.96 -13.00 -7.72
C SER A 289 14.11 -12.16 -6.75
N PRO A 290 13.83 -10.88 -7.07
CA PRO A 290 12.91 -10.11 -6.25
C PRO A 290 11.45 -10.62 -6.22
N ASP A 291 10.97 -11.31 -7.25
CA ASP A 291 9.56 -11.68 -7.33
C ASP A 291 9.18 -12.87 -6.43
N HIS A 292 10.08 -13.85 -6.31
CA HIS A 292 9.85 -15.09 -5.54
C HIS A 292 10.96 -15.42 -4.56
N GLY A 293 12.11 -14.78 -4.71
CA GLY A 293 13.34 -15.14 -4.03
C GLY A 293 13.72 -14.21 -2.90
N ALA A 294 14.99 -14.32 -2.52
CA ALA A 294 15.51 -13.70 -1.33
C ALA A 294 15.86 -12.21 -1.52
N ALA A 295 15.99 -11.68 -2.75
CA ALA A 295 16.21 -10.24 -2.92
C ALA A 295 15.03 -9.39 -2.44
N ALA A 296 13.79 -9.88 -2.51
CA ALA A 296 12.64 -9.19 -1.91
C ALA A 296 12.73 -9.10 -0.39
N ASP A 297 13.18 -10.18 0.25
CA ASP A 297 13.40 -10.20 1.70
C ASP A 297 14.54 -9.24 2.07
N GLY A 298 15.63 -9.24 1.30
CA GLY A 298 16.74 -8.31 1.46
C GLY A 298 16.31 -6.85 1.31
N GLU A 299 15.43 -6.55 0.35
CA GLU A 299 14.91 -5.19 0.14
C GLU A 299 14.11 -4.69 1.35
N LEU A 300 13.26 -5.55 1.94
CA LEU A 300 12.59 -5.24 3.20
C LEU A 300 13.60 -5.00 4.32
N LEU A 301 14.57 -5.90 4.51
CA LEU A 301 15.54 -5.81 5.60
C LEU A 301 16.38 -4.52 5.50
N LEU A 302 16.86 -4.17 4.31
CA LEU A 302 17.61 -2.93 4.08
C LEU A 302 16.76 -1.68 4.33
N TYR A 303 15.53 -1.66 3.83
CA TYR A 303 14.64 -0.51 4.01
C TYR A 303 14.23 -0.35 5.48
N ALA A 304 13.87 -1.45 6.13
CA ALA A 304 13.46 -1.47 7.53
C ALA A 304 14.63 -1.18 8.48
N ALA A 305 15.87 -1.56 8.13
CA ALA A 305 17.05 -1.23 8.93
C ALA A 305 17.20 0.28 9.14
N GLY A 306 17.03 1.07 8.07
CA GLY A 306 17.09 2.53 8.14
C GLY A 306 15.87 3.13 8.83
N VAL A 307 14.66 2.68 8.47
CA VAL A 307 13.41 3.29 8.97
C VAL A 307 13.11 2.93 10.42
N LEU A 308 13.46 1.73 10.87
CA LEU A 308 13.15 1.23 12.21
C LEU A 308 14.37 1.26 13.15
N GLU A 309 15.50 1.79 12.68
CA GLU A 309 16.76 1.92 13.42
C GLU A 309 17.29 0.55 13.90
N ARG A 310 17.37 -0.40 12.97
CA ARG A 310 17.80 -1.79 13.20
C ARG A 310 18.97 -2.15 12.28
N PRO A 311 20.19 -1.67 12.56
CA PRO A 311 21.36 -1.87 11.70
C PRO A 311 21.71 -3.35 11.49
N GLU A 312 21.38 -4.23 12.44
CA GLU A 312 21.67 -5.67 12.36
C GLU A 312 21.00 -6.36 11.16
N TRP A 313 19.91 -5.80 10.64
CA TRP A 313 19.26 -6.34 9.45
C TRP A 313 20.02 -6.03 8.18
N ARG A 314 20.67 -4.86 8.10
CA ARG A 314 21.57 -4.53 7.00
C ARG A 314 22.78 -5.47 7.03
N GLU A 315 23.41 -5.62 8.18
CA GLU A 315 24.55 -6.53 8.38
C GLU A 315 24.20 -7.95 7.94
N ARG A 316 22.98 -8.41 8.21
CA ARG A 316 22.50 -9.72 7.78
C ARG A 316 22.36 -9.85 6.26
N VAL A 317 21.93 -8.80 5.55
CA VAL A 317 21.91 -8.81 4.08
C VAL A 317 23.34 -8.81 3.53
N GLU A 318 24.23 -8.01 4.11
CA GLU A 318 25.64 -7.90 3.70
C GLU A 318 26.38 -9.24 3.87
N ALA A 319 26.18 -9.93 5.00
CA ALA A 319 26.74 -11.27 5.24
C ALA A 319 26.29 -12.29 4.19
N ALA A 320 25.02 -12.27 3.78
CA ALA A 320 24.53 -13.18 2.72
C ALA A 320 25.20 -12.92 1.35
N VAL A 321 25.60 -11.66 1.07
CA VAL A 321 26.39 -11.33 -0.11
C VAL A 321 27.79 -11.94 -0.04
N GLU A 322 28.43 -11.86 1.13
CA GLU A 322 29.78 -12.39 1.39
C GLU A 322 29.80 -13.93 1.23
N GLU A 323 28.76 -14.60 1.72
CA GLU A 323 28.59 -16.05 1.64
C GLU A 323 28.35 -16.59 0.21
N GLY A 324 28.22 -15.71 -0.79
CA GLY A 324 28.35 -16.07 -2.20
C GLY A 324 27.12 -15.84 -3.07
N TRP A 325 26.12 -15.09 -2.60
CA TRP A 325 24.99 -14.67 -3.43
C TRP A 325 25.42 -14.02 -4.75
N GLY A 326 26.46 -13.19 -4.72
CA GLY A 326 26.93 -12.52 -5.93
C GLY A 326 27.43 -13.47 -7.02
N ARG A 327 28.04 -14.61 -6.65
CA ARG A 327 28.45 -15.65 -7.62
C ARG A 327 27.23 -16.35 -8.25
N ARG A 328 26.17 -16.58 -7.47
CA ARG A 328 24.93 -17.21 -7.92
C ARG A 328 24.08 -16.27 -8.79
N ALA A 329 24.09 -14.98 -8.50
CA ALA A 329 23.30 -13.97 -9.22
C ALA A 329 23.69 -13.81 -10.69
N CYS A 330 24.99 -13.92 -11.02
CA CYS A 330 25.50 -13.84 -12.39
C CYS A 330 25.01 -14.97 -13.31
N GLY A 331 24.47 -16.07 -12.76
CA GLY A 331 23.94 -17.21 -13.51
C GLY A 331 22.43 -17.20 -13.72
N SER A 332 21.72 -16.12 -13.37
CA SER A 332 20.27 -16.06 -13.55
C SER A 332 19.90 -16.06 -15.04
N PRO A 333 18.98 -16.93 -15.49
CA PRO A 333 18.60 -17.03 -16.90
C PRO A 333 17.81 -15.82 -17.40
N SER A 334 17.28 -14.98 -16.50
CA SER A 334 16.49 -13.79 -16.85
C SER A 334 17.28 -12.50 -16.59
N PRO A 335 17.31 -11.55 -17.54
CA PRO A 335 17.96 -10.25 -17.35
C PRO A 335 17.07 -9.22 -16.66
N GLY A 336 15.78 -9.52 -16.46
CA GLY A 336 14.76 -8.57 -15.99
C GLY A 336 14.90 -8.15 -14.52
N LEU A 337 14.12 -7.15 -14.10
CA LEU A 337 14.19 -6.59 -12.75
C LEU A 337 13.62 -7.55 -11.69
N LEU A 338 12.40 -8.07 -11.88
CA LEU A 338 11.71 -8.83 -10.84
C LEU A 338 12.08 -10.32 -10.83
N ALA A 339 12.32 -10.91 -11.99
CA ALA A 339 12.65 -12.33 -12.11
C ALA A 339 14.14 -12.60 -12.35
N GLY A 340 14.97 -11.55 -12.43
CA GLY A 340 16.28 -11.64 -13.08
C GLY A 340 17.43 -10.95 -12.35
N ALA A 341 18.59 -11.02 -13.00
CA ALA A 341 19.85 -10.53 -12.47
C ALA A 341 19.84 -9.02 -12.17
N ALA A 342 19.11 -8.22 -12.95
CA ALA A 342 19.02 -6.77 -12.74
C ALA A 342 18.42 -6.41 -11.37
N GLY A 343 17.44 -7.17 -10.87
CA GLY A 343 16.89 -6.96 -9.53
C GLY A 343 17.85 -7.28 -8.40
N VAL A 344 18.60 -8.37 -8.54
CA VAL A 344 19.63 -8.74 -7.57
C VAL A 344 20.76 -7.71 -7.57
N GLY A 345 21.17 -7.26 -8.76
CA GLY A 345 22.12 -6.16 -8.91
C GLY A 345 21.61 -4.86 -8.29
N HIS A 346 20.32 -4.56 -8.42
CA HIS A 346 19.72 -3.36 -7.85
C HIS A 346 19.72 -3.38 -6.31
N LEU A 347 19.50 -4.55 -5.69
CA LEU A 347 19.68 -4.73 -4.25
C LEU A 347 21.13 -4.46 -3.83
N PHE A 348 22.10 -4.97 -4.60
CA PHE A 348 23.53 -4.75 -4.33
C PHE A 348 23.93 -3.29 -4.46
N LEU A 349 23.38 -2.58 -5.45
CA LEU A 349 23.56 -1.14 -5.59
C LEU A 349 23.00 -0.37 -4.39
N ARG A 350 21.82 -0.73 -3.90
CA ARG A 350 21.21 -0.10 -2.72
C ARG A 350 22.02 -0.31 -1.44
N MET A 351 22.71 -1.45 -1.32
CA MET A 351 23.65 -1.64 -0.22
C MET A 351 24.87 -0.73 -0.34
N ALA A 352 25.41 -0.58 -1.55
CA ALA A 352 26.59 0.24 -1.82
C ALA A 352 26.30 1.74 -1.72
N ASP A 353 25.10 2.18 -2.09
CA ASP A 353 24.69 3.57 -2.09
C ASP A 353 23.22 3.69 -1.63
N PRO A 354 22.98 4.20 -0.42
CA PRO A 354 21.64 4.45 0.11
C PRO A 354 20.78 5.37 -0.78
N GLY A 355 21.39 6.22 -1.61
CA GLY A 355 20.72 7.14 -2.54
C GLY A 355 20.00 6.44 -3.71
N VAL A 356 20.23 5.14 -3.90
CA VAL A 356 19.50 4.33 -4.88
C VAL A 356 18.08 4.04 -4.36
N PRO A 357 17.01 4.39 -5.10
CA PRO A 357 15.63 4.27 -4.63
C PRO A 357 15.19 2.82 -4.47
N PRO A 358 14.21 2.52 -3.60
CA PRO A 358 13.69 1.16 -3.44
C PRO A 358 12.89 0.75 -4.67
N PHE A 359 13.22 -0.40 -5.25
CA PHE A 359 12.62 -0.80 -6.53
C PHE A 359 11.33 -1.61 -6.35
N LEU A 360 11.05 -2.05 -5.12
CA LEU A 360 9.80 -2.73 -4.74
C LEU A 360 8.73 -1.79 -4.15
N LEU A 361 9.06 -0.50 -3.95
CA LEU A 361 8.14 0.57 -3.51
C LEU A 361 8.08 1.69 -4.58
N PRO A 362 7.15 1.60 -5.55
CA PRO A 362 7.07 2.56 -6.64
C PRO A 362 6.87 4.01 -6.16
N GLY A 363 7.57 4.95 -6.79
CA GLY A 363 7.47 6.39 -6.56
C GLY A 363 8.16 6.90 -5.28
N GLU A 364 8.87 6.05 -4.55
CA GLU A 364 9.64 6.46 -3.39
C GLU A 364 11.11 6.69 -3.74
N LEU A 365 11.67 7.75 -3.19
CA LEU A 365 13.10 8.02 -3.21
C LEU A 365 13.79 7.27 -2.06
N ALA A 366 15.13 7.24 -2.10
CA ALA A 366 15.92 6.84 -0.96
C ALA A 366 15.44 7.55 0.31
N PRO A 367 15.45 6.88 1.47
CA PRO A 367 15.15 7.53 2.74
C PRO A 367 16.28 8.51 3.09
N ASP A 368 16.22 9.72 2.55
CA ASP A 368 16.89 10.87 3.15
C ASP A 368 16.16 11.19 4.45
N GLY A 369 16.89 11.66 5.47
CA GLY A 369 16.46 11.86 6.87
C GLY A 369 15.31 12.86 7.08
N VAL A 370 14.20 12.67 6.36
CA VAL A 370 12.98 13.45 6.40
C VAL A 370 12.23 13.06 7.67
N THR A 371 12.21 14.00 8.61
CA THR A 371 11.29 13.99 9.75
C THR A 371 9.84 14.02 9.25
N PRO A 372 8.90 13.31 9.89
CA PRO A 372 7.49 13.30 9.46
C PRO A 372 6.94 14.73 9.39
N GLU A 373 6.54 15.19 8.20
CA GLU A 373 5.90 16.50 8.08
C GLU A 373 4.47 16.45 8.63
N PRO A 374 4.14 17.26 9.65
CA PRO A 374 2.79 17.33 10.15
C PRO A 374 1.93 18.25 9.27
N CYS A 375 1.17 17.68 8.33
CA CYS A 375 0.24 18.45 7.51
C CYS A 375 -0.99 18.91 8.31
N ASP A 376 -1.03 20.18 8.73
CA ASP A 376 -2.13 20.79 9.48
C ASP A 376 -3.47 20.87 8.71
N ALA A 377 -3.43 20.89 7.38
CA ALA A 377 -4.61 20.82 6.53
C ALA A 377 -5.25 19.41 6.57
N ALA A 378 -4.43 18.36 6.46
CA ALA A 378 -4.86 16.98 6.59
C ALA A 378 -5.47 16.68 7.98
N ARG A 379 -5.02 17.38 9.03
CA ARG A 379 -5.55 17.28 10.40
C ARG A 379 -6.98 17.81 10.53
N ARG A 380 -7.30 18.94 9.90
CA ARG A 380 -8.66 19.53 9.92
C ARG A 380 -9.64 18.70 9.10
N GLU A 381 -9.21 18.20 7.94
CA GLU A 381 -10.03 17.32 7.11
C GLU A 381 -10.26 15.95 7.75
N HIS A 382 -9.25 15.43 8.46
CA HIS A 382 -9.40 14.21 9.27
C HIS A 382 -10.53 14.28 10.31
N VAL A 383 -10.74 15.44 10.97
CA VAL A 383 -11.84 15.61 11.93
C VAL A 383 -13.19 15.57 11.21
N ARG A 384 -13.30 16.20 10.02
CA ARG A 384 -14.51 16.18 9.20
C ARG A 384 -14.86 14.79 8.67
N VAL A 385 -13.88 13.97 8.30
CA VAL A 385 -14.14 12.58 7.86
C VAL A 385 -14.83 11.74 8.93
N PHE A 386 -14.47 11.91 10.21
CA PHE A 386 -15.05 11.11 11.30
C PHE A 386 -16.29 11.73 11.93
N PHE A 387 -16.32 13.06 12.02
CA PHE A 387 -17.32 13.79 12.79
C PHE A 387 -18.16 14.75 11.96
N GLY A 388 -17.86 14.97 10.67
CA GLY A 388 -18.56 15.95 9.81
C GLY A 388 -20.07 15.74 9.79
N ASP A 389 -20.53 14.53 9.47
CA ASP A 389 -21.96 14.19 9.51
C ASP A 389 -22.61 14.45 10.88
N ALA A 390 -21.85 14.28 11.96
CA ALA A 390 -22.31 14.49 13.33
C ALA A 390 -22.41 15.97 13.66
N LEU A 391 -21.37 16.74 13.30
CA LEU A 391 -21.29 18.18 13.45
C LEU A 391 -22.41 18.86 12.67
N ASP A 392 -22.64 18.46 11.42
CA ASP A 392 -23.72 18.97 10.57
C ASP A 392 -25.12 18.64 11.15
N ARG A 393 -25.30 17.48 11.77
CA ARG A 393 -26.56 17.11 12.45
C ARG A 393 -26.79 17.97 13.68
N LEU A 394 -25.75 18.19 14.49
CA LEU A 394 -25.83 19.04 15.68
C LEU A 394 -26.14 20.49 15.31
N GLU A 395 -25.54 21.00 14.23
CA GLU A 395 -25.85 22.33 13.70
C GLU A 395 -27.32 22.43 13.25
N ARG A 396 -27.83 21.45 12.50
CA ARG A 396 -29.26 21.41 12.11
C ARG A 396 -30.22 21.31 13.30
N LEU A 397 -29.86 20.56 14.35
CA LEU A 397 -30.67 20.47 15.58
C LEU A 397 -30.68 21.80 16.35
N ARG A 398 -29.57 22.53 16.33
CA ARG A 398 -29.47 23.88 16.89
C ARG A 398 -30.30 24.89 16.10
N GLU A 399 -30.22 24.88 14.77
CA GLU A 399 -31.02 25.75 13.89
C GLU A 399 -32.53 25.53 14.08
N ARG A 400 -32.94 24.30 14.41
CA ARG A 400 -34.33 23.93 14.69
C ARG A 400 -34.79 24.20 16.12
N GLY A 401 -33.92 24.77 16.97
CA GLY A 401 -34.24 25.07 18.37
C GLY A 401 -34.37 23.85 19.27
N VAL A 402 -33.91 22.67 18.83
CA VAL A 402 -33.92 21.42 19.63
C VAL A 402 -32.77 21.41 20.64
N LEU A 403 -31.68 22.10 20.35
CA LEU A 403 -30.57 22.38 21.26
C LEU A 403 -30.55 23.89 21.57
N ALA A 404 -30.84 24.30 22.80
CA ALA A 404 -30.93 25.70 23.17
C ALA A 404 -29.61 26.21 23.79
N HIS A 405 -28.82 26.90 22.95
CA HIS A 405 -27.85 27.98 23.22
C HIS A 405 -26.81 27.91 24.37
N SER A 406 -26.71 26.88 25.21
CA SER A 406 -25.79 26.92 26.35
C SER A 406 -24.37 26.37 26.11
N ALA A 407 -24.10 25.62 25.03
CA ALA A 407 -22.75 25.15 24.75
C ALA A 407 -22.45 25.26 23.25
N ALA A 408 -21.66 26.29 22.87
CA ALA A 408 -21.05 26.33 21.55
C ALA A 408 -20.35 24.99 21.27
N LEU A 409 -20.55 24.43 20.07
CA LEU A 409 -19.77 23.26 19.64
C LEU A 409 -18.28 23.58 19.85
N PRO A 410 -17.51 22.66 20.43
CA PRO A 410 -16.09 22.93 20.66
C PRO A 410 -15.44 23.22 19.30
N PRO A 411 -14.75 24.37 19.13
CA PRO A 411 -14.02 24.60 17.90
C PRO A 411 -13.00 23.47 17.71
N PRO A 412 -12.69 23.07 16.47
CA PRO A 412 -11.62 22.13 16.23
C PRO A 412 -10.36 22.65 16.94
N PRO A 413 -9.64 21.78 17.69
CA PRO A 413 -8.59 22.23 18.59
C PRO A 413 -7.54 23.07 17.84
N ALA A 414 -7.32 24.30 18.30
CA ALA A 414 -6.25 25.16 17.82
C ALA A 414 -4.90 24.69 18.39
N PRO A 415 -3.80 24.83 17.64
CA PRO A 415 -2.50 24.31 18.06
C PRO A 415 -1.97 25.01 19.32
N ALA A 416 -1.35 24.25 20.23
CA ALA A 416 -0.46 24.80 21.25
C ALA A 416 0.89 25.10 20.57
N PRO A 417 1.37 26.36 20.54
CA PRO A 417 2.49 26.72 19.67
C PRO A 417 3.83 26.01 19.96
N HIS A 418 4.08 25.50 21.17
CA HIS A 418 5.41 24.96 21.54
C HIS A 418 5.37 23.88 22.64
N ALA A 419 4.57 22.82 22.48
CA ALA A 419 4.58 21.71 23.43
C ALA A 419 5.79 20.76 23.18
N PRO A 420 6.57 20.36 24.20
CA PRO A 420 7.71 19.43 24.08
C PRO A 420 7.28 17.97 23.84
N THR A 421 5.98 17.71 23.71
CA THR A 421 5.36 16.41 23.44
C THR A 421 4.67 16.51 22.06
N PRO A 422 4.76 15.50 21.17
CA PRO A 422 4.06 15.56 19.89
C PRO A 422 2.56 15.83 20.13
N PRO A 423 1.94 16.75 19.37
CA PRO A 423 0.56 17.13 19.61
C PRO A 423 -0.36 15.91 19.45
N GLU A 424 -1.30 15.75 20.38
CA GLU A 424 -2.35 14.73 20.32
C GLU A 424 -3.02 14.76 18.93
N PRO A 425 -3.24 13.62 18.25
CA PRO A 425 -3.85 13.62 16.91
C PRO A 425 -5.20 14.34 16.92
N ALA A 426 -5.42 15.25 15.98
CA ALA A 426 -6.59 16.15 15.97
C ALA A 426 -7.95 15.43 16.13
N PRO A 427 -8.20 14.24 15.53
CA PRO A 427 -9.43 13.49 15.78
C PRO A 427 -9.58 12.99 17.23
N VAL A 428 -8.49 12.63 17.91
CA VAL A 428 -8.49 12.20 19.32
C VAL A 428 -8.86 13.37 20.23
N ALA A 429 -8.28 14.53 19.98
CA ALA A 429 -8.60 15.76 20.70
C ALA A 429 -10.05 16.20 20.44
N ALA A 430 -10.52 16.13 19.18
CA ALA A 430 -11.90 16.41 18.79
C ALA A 430 -12.90 15.46 19.45
N TYR A 431 -12.62 14.16 19.45
CA TYR A 431 -13.40 13.16 20.17
C TYR A 431 -13.56 13.46 21.65
N ARG A 432 -12.45 13.73 22.35
CA ARG A 432 -12.49 14.06 23.78
C ARG A 432 -13.27 15.34 24.03
N ALA A 433 -13.15 16.33 23.14
CA ALA A 433 -13.92 17.56 23.20
C ALA A 433 -15.42 17.32 23.01
N LEU A 434 -15.81 16.52 22.02
CA LEU A 434 -17.21 16.16 21.75
C LEU A 434 -17.84 15.33 22.87
N ARG A 435 -17.09 14.38 23.46
CA ARG A 435 -17.56 13.62 24.64
C ARG A 435 -17.77 14.53 25.85
N ARG A 436 -16.83 15.44 26.14
CA ARG A 436 -16.99 16.42 27.23
C ARG A 436 -18.18 17.34 26.98
N TRP A 437 -18.35 17.78 25.74
CA TRP A 437 -19.48 18.62 25.34
C TRP A 437 -20.82 17.90 25.53
N ALA A 438 -20.95 16.65 25.09
CA ALA A 438 -22.18 15.86 25.23
C ALA A 438 -22.60 15.68 26.70
N VAL A 439 -21.64 15.37 27.57
CA VAL A 439 -21.87 15.21 29.02
C VAL A 439 -22.24 16.55 29.70
N ALA A 440 -21.74 17.66 29.17
CA ALA A 440 -22.00 19.00 29.69
C ALA A 440 -23.37 19.58 29.27
N LEU A 441 -24.13 18.90 28.40
CA LEU A 441 -25.46 19.36 28.00
C LEU A 441 -26.47 19.34 29.17
N PRO A 442 -27.44 20.28 29.17
CA PRO A 442 -28.56 20.28 30.12
C PRO A 442 -29.34 18.96 30.09
N PRO A 443 -29.95 18.52 31.22
CA PRO A 443 -30.67 17.25 31.28
C PRO A 443 -31.76 17.06 30.20
N ALA A 444 -32.40 18.15 29.77
CA ALA A 444 -33.44 18.14 28.74
C ALA A 444 -32.89 17.88 27.32
N GLU A 445 -31.61 18.16 27.07
CA GLU A 445 -30.97 18.10 25.75
C GLU A 445 -29.95 16.96 25.64
N ARG A 446 -29.50 16.43 26.78
CA ARG A 446 -28.46 15.41 26.87
C ARG A 446 -28.76 14.17 26.03
N GLY A 447 -29.98 13.64 26.08
CA GLY A 447 -30.34 12.45 25.30
C GLY A 447 -30.20 12.67 23.79
N VAL A 448 -30.65 13.82 23.29
CA VAL A 448 -30.56 14.15 21.86
C VAL A 448 -29.11 14.39 21.42
N GLY A 449 -28.31 15.07 22.25
CA GLY A 449 -26.89 15.28 21.98
C GLY A 449 -26.05 14.00 22.05
N GLU A 450 -26.33 13.12 23.02
CA GLU A 450 -25.72 11.80 23.13
C GLU A 450 -26.09 10.92 21.94
N ASP A 451 -27.36 10.85 21.53
CA ASP A 451 -27.81 10.07 20.39
C ASP A 451 -27.22 10.57 19.06
N ALA A 452 -27.13 11.89 18.87
CA ALA A 452 -26.53 12.49 17.69
C ALA A 452 -25.03 12.15 17.55
N LEU A 453 -24.33 11.97 18.68
CA LEU A 453 -22.91 11.66 18.74
C LEU A 453 -22.60 10.18 18.96
N ALA A 454 -23.57 9.36 19.35
CA ALA A 454 -23.36 7.96 19.78
C ALA A 454 -22.67 7.12 18.70
N LEU A 455 -23.19 7.14 17.47
CA LEU A 455 -22.64 6.34 16.38
C LEU A 455 -21.27 6.85 15.89
N PRO A 456 -21.05 8.16 15.66
CA PRO A 456 -19.74 8.71 15.30
C PRO A 456 -18.66 8.50 16.39
N LEU A 457 -19.00 8.75 17.66
CA LEU A 457 -18.07 8.53 18.78
C LEU A 457 -17.79 7.04 18.97
N ALA A 458 -18.78 6.15 18.86
CA ALA A 458 -18.54 4.70 18.91
C ALA A 458 -17.67 4.22 17.73
N ARG A 459 -17.92 4.71 16.51
CA ARG A 459 -17.06 4.42 15.34
C ARG A 459 -15.64 4.91 15.53
N PHE A 460 -15.46 6.09 16.11
CA PHE A 460 -14.15 6.63 16.37
C PHE A 460 -13.46 5.98 17.58
N GLU A 461 -14.19 5.57 18.61
CA GLU A 461 -13.69 4.78 19.75
C GLU A 461 -13.13 3.44 19.32
N LEU A 462 -13.82 2.77 18.39
CA LEU A 462 -13.35 1.57 17.71
C LEU A 462 -12.03 1.79 16.94
N LEU A 463 -11.70 3.05 16.64
CA LEU A 463 -10.47 3.46 15.95
C LEU A 463 -9.42 4.10 16.89
N LEU A 464 -9.81 4.54 18.08
CA LEU A 464 -8.99 5.29 19.04
C LEU A 464 -8.23 4.43 20.03
N GLY A 465 -8.82 3.33 20.44
CA GLY A 465 -8.01 2.34 21.09
C GLY A 465 -7.02 1.84 20.04
N PRO A 466 -5.82 1.41 20.44
CA PRO A 466 -5.32 0.15 19.92
C PRO A 466 -6.31 -0.96 20.37
N VAL A 467 -7.59 -0.83 20.02
CA VAL A 467 -8.44 -2.00 19.93
C VAL A 467 -7.95 -2.60 18.64
N ASP A 468 -6.99 -3.50 18.81
CA ASP A 468 -6.78 -4.55 17.86
C ASP A 468 -8.12 -5.30 17.73
N LEU A 469 -9.04 -4.74 16.95
CA LEU A 469 -10.27 -5.40 16.54
C LEU A 469 -9.93 -6.57 15.63
N ALA A 470 -8.67 -6.76 15.19
CA ALA A 470 -8.30 -8.05 14.64
C ALA A 470 -8.43 -9.12 15.72
N ARG A 471 -8.22 -8.85 17.01
CA ARG A 471 -8.52 -9.85 18.05
C ARG A 471 -10.02 -10.17 18.11
N GLU A 472 -10.90 -9.18 18.24
CA GLU A 472 -12.36 -9.40 18.22
C GLU A 472 -12.86 -9.98 16.89
N ALA A 473 -12.33 -9.55 15.74
CA ALA A 473 -12.65 -10.09 14.43
C ALA A 473 -12.08 -11.51 14.23
N ARG A 474 -10.91 -11.83 14.79
CA ARG A 474 -10.32 -13.19 14.83
C ARG A 474 -11.16 -14.09 15.74
N GLU A 475 -11.58 -13.61 16.91
CA GLU A 475 -12.47 -14.30 17.84
C GLU A 475 -13.88 -14.52 17.25
N GLN A 476 -14.42 -13.54 16.51
CA GLN A 476 -15.68 -13.68 15.76
C GLN A 476 -15.53 -14.67 14.58
N ARG A 477 -14.36 -14.75 13.94
CA ARG A 477 -14.08 -15.69 12.84
C ARG A 477 -13.82 -17.12 13.30
N LEU A 478 -13.19 -17.32 14.47
CA LEU A 478 -12.91 -18.65 15.04
C LEU A 478 -14.17 -19.39 15.53
N ARG A 479 -15.33 -18.72 15.60
CA ARG A 479 -16.58 -19.28 16.11
C ARG A 479 -17.46 -20.02 15.09
N ALA A 480 -17.05 -20.13 13.84
CA ALA A 480 -17.80 -20.88 12.84
C ALA A 480 -16.93 -21.99 12.23
N ASP A 481 -16.72 -23.07 12.99
CA ASP A 481 -16.47 -24.36 12.36
C ASP A 481 -17.81 -24.86 11.82
N VAL A 482 -17.95 -24.89 10.49
CA VAL A 482 -19.15 -25.40 9.80
C VAL A 482 -19.47 -26.84 10.21
N ARG A 483 -18.47 -27.59 10.70
CA ARG A 483 -18.63 -28.96 11.21
C ARG A 483 -19.27 -29.01 12.61
N ALA A 484 -19.28 -27.91 13.35
CA ALA A 484 -19.92 -27.82 14.66
C ALA A 484 -21.42 -27.47 14.58
N VAL A 485 -21.92 -27.11 13.40
CA VAL A 485 -23.35 -26.85 13.17
C VAL A 485 -24.05 -28.16 12.81
N ARG A 486 -24.84 -28.70 13.75
CA ARG A 486 -25.75 -29.82 13.47
C ARG A 486 -27.02 -29.31 12.80
N TRP A 487 -27.12 -29.54 11.50
CA TRP A 487 -28.33 -29.29 10.72
C TRP A 487 -29.34 -30.39 10.99
N GLY A 488 -30.35 -30.08 11.80
CA GLY A 488 -31.53 -30.92 12.03
C GLY A 488 -32.80 -30.08 11.83
N PRO A 489 -33.94 -30.71 11.52
CA PRO A 489 -35.18 -30.01 11.23
C PRO A 489 -35.73 -29.16 12.40
N ASP A 490 -35.25 -29.36 13.63
CA ASP A 490 -35.78 -28.72 14.84
C ASP A 490 -34.79 -27.83 15.61
N THR A 491 -33.64 -27.43 15.04
CA THR A 491 -32.64 -26.65 15.79
C THR A 491 -32.92 -25.14 15.75
N LEU A 492 -33.65 -24.62 16.74
CA LEU A 492 -33.60 -23.20 17.15
C LEU A 492 -32.30 -22.94 17.93
N VAL A 493 -31.40 -22.14 17.39
CA VAL A 493 -30.15 -21.77 18.07
C VAL A 493 -30.46 -20.79 19.22
N SER A 494 -30.37 -21.29 20.45
CA SER A 494 -30.39 -20.47 21.67
C SER A 494 -29.09 -19.66 21.80
N ARG A 495 -29.22 -18.33 21.83
CA ARG A 495 -28.14 -17.34 22.00
C ARG A 495 -27.78 -17.18 23.48
N ALA A 496 -26.48 -17.07 23.77
CA ALA A 496 -26.00 -16.61 25.07
C ALA A 496 -26.44 -15.14 25.37
N PRO A 497 -26.54 -14.72 26.66
CA PRO A 497 -27.36 -13.58 27.12
C PRO A 497 -26.91 -12.16 26.74
N ARG A 498 -25.91 -12.00 25.87
CA ARG A 498 -25.39 -10.68 25.46
C ARG A 498 -25.31 -10.46 23.95
N ALA A 499 -25.85 -11.38 23.15
CA ALA A 499 -26.03 -11.15 21.72
C ALA A 499 -27.40 -10.50 21.46
N ARG A 500 -27.47 -9.17 21.37
CA ARG A 500 -28.54 -8.54 20.59
C ARG A 500 -28.15 -8.63 19.12
N LEU A 501 -28.60 -9.69 18.46
CA LEU A 501 -28.74 -9.65 17.02
C LEU A 501 -29.99 -8.81 16.76
N VAL A 502 -29.82 -7.65 16.14
CA VAL A 502 -30.95 -6.93 15.56
C VAL A 502 -31.33 -7.68 14.29
N GLU A 503 -32.17 -8.70 14.43
CA GLU A 503 -33.03 -9.15 13.34
C GLU A 503 -34.23 -8.19 13.32
N THR A 504 -34.23 -7.27 12.37
CA THR A 504 -35.51 -6.90 11.78
C THR A 504 -35.54 -7.59 10.42
N ALA A 505 -36.23 -8.72 10.38
CA ALA A 505 -36.81 -9.18 9.13
C ALA A 505 -37.83 -8.12 8.70
N ARG A 506 -37.38 -7.13 7.94
CA ARG A 506 -38.28 -6.38 7.07
C ARG A 506 -38.01 -6.88 5.67
N ALA A 507 -38.98 -7.62 5.15
CA ALA A 507 -39.07 -7.93 3.73
C ALA A 507 -38.97 -6.61 2.96
N TRP A 508 -38.02 -6.53 2.05
CA TRP A 508 -37.86 -5.40 1.13
C TRP A 508 -38.79 -5.56 -0.07
N GLU A 509 -40.09 -5.72 0.18
CA GLU A 509 -41.13 -5.64 -0.85
C GLU A 509 -42.13 -4.58 -0.45
N GLY A 510 -41.93 -3.37 -0.99
CA GLY A 510 -42.88 -2.27 -0.91
C GLY A 510 -42.23 -0.95 -0.52
N TRP A 511 -41.76 -0.16 -1.51
CA TRP A 511 -42.39 1.11 -1.95
C TRP A 511 -41.48 1.90 -2.93
N PRO A 512 -41.98 2.70 -3.92
CA PRO A 512 -43.33 2.86 -4.47
C PRO A 512 -43.49 2.33 -5.91
N GLY A 513 -44.64 1.71 -6.19
CA GLY A 513 -45.24 1.75 -7.53
C GLY A 513 -45.89 0.44 -7.98
N GLY A 514 -47.22 0.39 -7.95
CA GLY A 514 -48.01 -0.43 -8.87
C GLY A 514 -48.76 -1.63 -8.29
N ALA A 515 -50.09 -1.43 -8.20
CA ALA A 515 -51.18 -2.39 -8.47
C ALA A 515 -51.42 -3.63 -7.56
N ALA A 516 -52.48 -3.47 -6.75
CA ALA A 516 -53.59 -4.36 -6.38
C ALA A 516 -53.38 -5.87 -6.08
N PRO A 517 -54.05 -6.41 -5.04
CA PRO A 517 -53.94 -7.80 -4.62
C PRO A 517 -55.05 -8.68 -5.23
N LEU A 518 -54.72 -9.90 -5.67
CA LEU A 518 -55.65 -11.04 -5.80
C LEU A 518 -54.86 -12.36 -5.87
N PRO A 519 -55.43 -13.50 -5.43
CA PRO A 519 -56.35 -13.75 -4.30
C PRO A 519 -55.64 -14.29 -3.05
#